data_AF-L9X1Y6-F1
#
_entry.id   AF-L9X1Y6-F1
#
_cell.length_a   1.000
_cell.length_b   1.000
_cell.length_c   1.000
_cell.angle_alpha   90.00
_cell.angle_beta   90.00
_cell.angle_gamma   90.00
#
_symmetry.space_group_name_H-M   'P 1'
#
loop_
_entity.id
_entity.type
_entity.pdbx_description
1 polymer ?
#
loop_
_entity_poly.entity_id
_entity_poly.type
_entity_poly.pdbx_seq_one_letter_code
_entity_poly.pdbx_strand_id
1 'polypeptide(L)'
;MIAVDPAAVLFATALATAVVGLVVAGYAYRGYRRNDSLAMFYLAVGIALIAAGPVVVSYGVAPLLSLSDAASLLGVLWVTIAGLVAILYSLEGT
;
A
#
# COMPACT_ATOMS: atom_id res chain seq x y z
N MET A 1 12.15 31.50 -9.66
CA MET A 1 11.30 30.42 -9.11
C MET A 1 12.12 29.15 -9.17
N ILE A 2 12.37 28.48 -8.04
CA ILE A 2 13.02 27.16 -8.06
C ILE A 2 11.98 26.20 -8.65
N ALA A 3 12.23 25.71 -9.86
CA ALA A 3 11.40 24.67 -10.45
C ALA A 3 11.67 23.38 -9.67
N VAL A 4 10.67 22.93 -8.90
CA VAL A 4 10.74 21.65 -8.22
C VAL A 4 10.43 20.57 -9.25
N ASP A 5 11.27 19.53 -9.33
CA ASP A 5 11.06 18.39 -10.21
C ASP A 5 9.73 17.68 -9.87
N PRO A 6 8.76 17.59 -10.80
CA PRO A 6 7.50 16.89 -10.57
C PRO A 6 7.68 15.45 -10.12
N ALA A 7 8.68 14.73 -10.63
CA ALA A 7 8.94 13.35 -10.27
C ALA A 7 9.37 13.23 -8.80
N ALA A 8 10.20 14.16 -8.33
CA ALA A 8 10.61 14.23 -6.93
C ALA A 8 9.42 14.50 -6.00
N VAL A 9 8.49 15.38 -6.39
CA VAL A 9 7.27 15.67 -5.61
C VAL A 9 6.34 14.46 -5.53
N LEU A 10 6.13 13.78 -6.66
CA LEU A 10 5.32 12.55 -6.71
C LEU A 10 5.92 11.45 -5.83
N PHE A 11 7.23 11.24 -5.92
CA PHE A 11 7.91 10.26 -5.09
C PHE A 11 7.80 10.61 -3.59
N ALA A 12 8.07 11.85 -3.22
CA ALA A 12 8.01 12.29 -1.82
C ALA A 12 6.62 12.12 -1.22
N THR A 13 5.58 12.51 -1.96
CA THR A 13 4.18 12.39 -1.51
C THR A 13 3.71 10.93 -1.47
N ALA A 14 4.12 10.10 -2.43
CA ALA A 14 3.84 8.68 -2.41
C ALA A 14 4.54 7.98 -1.24
N LEU A 15 5.81 8.29 -0.98
CA LEU A 15 6.56 7.76 0.15
C LEU A 15 5.95 8.19 1.49
N ALA A 16 5.57 9.46 1.63
CA ALA A 16 4.88 9.94 2.83
C ALA A 16 3.56 9.20 3.06
N THR A 17 2.79 8.96 1.99
CA THR A 17 1.54 8.18 2.04
C THR A 17 1.81 6.75 2.51
N ALA A 18 2.82 6.10 1.96
CA ALA A 18 3.21 4.75 2.37
C ALA A 18 3.64 4.68 3.84
N VAL A 19 4.45 5.64 4.31
CA VAL A 19 4.88 5.70 5.71
C VAL A 19 3.69 5.87 6.65
N VAL A 20 2.82 6.85 6.38
CA VAL A 20 1.63 7.09 7.22
C VAL A 20 0.70 5.89 7.20
N GLY A 21 0.44 5.29 6.03
CA GLY A 21 -0.39 4.11 5.92
C GLY A 21 0.19 2.89 6.65
N LEU A 22 1.52 2.69 6.60
CA LEU A 22 2.18 1.62 7.36
C LEU A 22 2.11 1.84 8.88
N VAL A 23 2.13 3.10 9.35
CA VAL A 23 1.88 3.41 10.76
C VAL A 23 0.46 2.98 11.15
N VAL A 24 -0.55 3.31 10.34
CA VAL A 24 -1.94 2.88 10.58
C VAL A 24 -2.09 1.36 10.53
N ALA A 25 -1.51 0.70 9.52
CA ALA A 25 -1.47 -0.76 9.43
C ALA A 25 -0.81 -1.39 10.66
N GLY A 26 0.27 -0.77 11.17
CA GLY A 26 0.92 -1.18 12.41
C GLY A 26 0.01 -1.08 13.64
N TYR A 27 -0.84 -0.05 13.73
CA TYR A 27 -1.85 0.04 14.79
C TYR A 27 -2.95 -1.01 14.65
N ALA A 28 -3.44 -1.27 13.43
CA ALA A 28 -4.40 -2.34 13.17
C ALA A 28 -3.82 -3.73 13.53
N TYR A 29 -2.55 -3.98 13.16
CA TYR A 29 -1.86 -5.22 13.51
C TYR A 29 -1.64 -5.37 15.03
N ARG A 30 -1.33 -4.28 15.74
CA ARG A 30 -1.29 -4.29 17.21
C ARG A 30 -2.67 -4.57 17.80
N GLY A 31 -3.74 -4.08 17.17
CA GLY A 31 -5.12 -4.41 17.52
C GLY A 31 -5.41 -5.90 17.36
N TYR A 32 -4.99 -6.50 16.25
CA TYR A 32 -5.04 -7.95 16.03
C TYR A 32 -4.32 -8.70 17.16
N ARG A 33 -3.07 -8.35 17.47
CA ARG A 33 -2.29 -9.03 18.52
C ARG A 33 -2.84 -8.89 19.95
N ARG A 34 -3.68 -7.88 20.21
CA ARG A 34 -4.27 -7.64 21.54
C ARG A 34 -5.62 -8.32 21.72
N ASN A 35 -6.36 -8.49 20.62
CA ASN A 35 -7.75 -8.94 20.66
C ASN A 35 -7.97 -10.25 19.89
N ASP A 36 -6.91 -10.87 19.35
CA ASP A 36 -6.93 -12.06 18.47
C ASP A 36 -7.96 -12.00 17.34
N SER A 37 -8.26 -10.78 16.86
CA SER A 37 -9.28 -10.52 15.86
C SER A 37 -8.70 -10.64 14.44
N LEU A 38 -9.01 -11.74 13.75
CA LEU A 38 -8.61 -11.94 12.35
C LEU A 38 -9.10 -10.82 11.43
N ALA A 39 -10.27 -10.25 11.71
CA ALA A 39 -10.74 -9.05 11.02
C ALA A 39 -9.71 -7.91 11.07
N MET A 40 -9.15 -7.60 12.24
CA MET A 40 -8.12 -6.56 12.36
C MET A 40 -6.82 -6.90 11.64
N PHE A 41 -6.48 -8.19 11.51
CA PHE A 41 -5.34 -8.63 10.72
C PHE A 41 -5.55 -8.33 9.24
N TYR A 42 -6.69 -8.72 8.67
CA TYR A 42 -7.02 -8.43 7.27
C TYR A 42 -7.10 -6.93 6.98
N LEU A 43 -7.62 -6.15 7.93
CA LEU A 43 -7.59 -4.69 7.84
C LEU A 43 -6.16 -4.15 7.77
N ALA A 44 -5.26 -4.63 8.63
CA ALA A 44 -3.86 -4.23 8.63
C ALA A 44 -3.16 -4.55 7.29
N VAL A 45 -3.38 -5.75 6.77
CA VAL A 45 -2.85 -6.18 5.47
C VAL A 45 -3.40 -5.30 4.35
N GLY A 46 -4.71 -5.05 4.34
CA GLY A 46 -5.35 -4.22 3.33
C GLY A 46 -4.81 -2.79 3.30
N ILE A 47 -4.65 -2.16 4.47
CA ILE A 47 -4.07 -0.82 4.59
C ILE A 47 -2.61 -0.82 4.10
N ALA A 48 -1.81 -1.82 4.48
CA ALA A 48 -0.43 -1.91 4.03
C ALA A 48 -0.32 -2.06 2.50
N LEU A 49 -1.16 -2.90 1.89
CA LEU A 49 -1.18 -3.11 0.44
C LEU A 49 -1.61 -1.85 -0.31
N ILE A 50 -2.65 -1.15 0.14
CA ILE A 50 -3.13 0.07 -0.53
C ILE A 50 -2.14 1.22 -0.38
N ALA A 51 -1.57 1.41 0.81
CA ALA A 51 -0.69 2.56 1.07
C ALA A 51 0.74 2.37 0.55
N ALA A 52 1.32 1.18 0.76
CA ALA A 52 2.72 0.91 0.42
C ALA A 52 2.87 0.10 -0.87
N GLY A 53 1.90 -0.73 -1.23
CA GLY A 53 1.95 -1.57 -2.42
C GLY A 53 2.24 -0.81 -3.71
N PRO A 54 1.52 0.29 -4.04
CA PRO A 54 1.80 1.09 -5.22
C PRO A 54 3.24 1.65 -5.25
N VAL A 55 3.79 2.07 -4.11
CA VAL A 55 5.16 2.58 -4.03
C VAL A 55 6.17 1.47 -4.29
N VAL A 56 5.96 0.30 -3.68
CA VAL A 56 6.81 -0.88 -3.89
C VAL A 56 6.79 -1.32 -5.35
N VAL A 57 5.63 -1.33 -6.00
CA VAL A 57 5.51 -1.67 -7.42
C VAL A 57 6.21 -0.62 -8.29
N SER A 58 5.82 0.65 -8.17
CA SER A 58 6.27 1.70 -9.08
C SER A 58 7.74 2.09 -8.93
N TYR A 59 8.27 2.07 -7.70
CA TYR A 59 9.64 2.53 -7.42
C TYR A 59 10.62 1.41 -7.04
N GLY A 60 10.11 0.20 -6.77
CA GLY A 60 10.94 -0.98 -6.45
C GLY A 60 10.93 -2.00 -7.57
N VAL A 61 9.77 -2.64 -7.79
CA VAL A 61 9.64 -3.80 -8.69
C VAL A 61 9.76 -3.39 -10.16
N ALA A 62 9.06 -2.33 -10.58
CA ALA A 62 9.03 -1.90 -11.97
C ALA A 62 10.42 -1.51 -12.50
N PRO A 63 11.23 -0.68 -11.80
CA PRO A 63 12.58 -0.39 -12.23
C PRO A 63 13.49 -1.63 -12.20
N LEU A 64 13.39 -2.45 -11.16
CA LEU A 64 14.24 -3.64 -10.98
C LEU A 64 14.04 -4.67 -12.10
N LEU A 65 12.82 -4.82 -12.59
CA LEU A 65 12.47 -5.76 -13.66
C LEU A 65 12.35 -5.08 -15.03
N SER A 66 12.65 -3.78 -15.14
CA SER A 66 12.48 -2.99 -16.36
C SER A 66 11.07 -3.13 -16.98
N LEU A 67 10.04 -3.08 -16.13
CA LEU A 67 8.65 -3.20 -16.58
C LEU A 67 8.26 -1.99 -17.44
N SER A 68 7.37 -2.23 -18.40
CA SER A 68 6.71 -1.15 -19.13
C SER A 68 5.74 -0.38 -18.23
N ASP A 69 5.37 0.85 -18.62
CA ASP A 69 4.40 1.66 -17.87
C ASP A 69 3.06 0.93 -17.68
N ALA A 70 2.59 0.24 -18.73
CA ALA A 70 1.36 -0.54 -18.68
C ALA A 70 1.45 -1.72 -17.70
N ALA A 71 2.58 -2.45 -17.69
CA ALA A 71 2.81 -3.55 -16.76
C ALA A 71 2.94 -3.05 -15.30
N SER A 72 3.60 -1.91 -15.12
CA SER A 72 3.74 -1.25 -13.81
C SER A 72 2.38 -0.82 -13.27
N LEU A 73 1.57 -0.15 -14.09
CA LEU A 73 0.20 0.24 -13.75
C LEU A 73 -0.66 -0.97 -13.42
N LEU A 74 -0.58 -2.04 -14.21
CA LEU A 74 -1.30 -3.27 -13.97
C LEU A 74 -0.93 -3.88 -12.60
N GLY A 75 0.37 -3.88 -12.25
CA GLY A 75 0.84 -4.31 -10.93
C GLY A 75 0.28 -3.44 -9.79
N VAL A 76 0.24 -2.11 -9.97
CA VAL A 76 -0.36 -1.18 -9.01
C VAL A 76 -1.85 -1.46 -8.81
N LEU A 77 -2.58 -1.72 -9.89
CA LEU A 77 -4.01 -2.04 -9.81
C LEU A 77 -4.24 -3.37 -9.09
N TRP A 78 -3.48 -4.41 -9.42
CA TRP A 78 -3.60 -5.71 -8.76
C TRP A 78 -3.30 -5.65 -7.27
N VAL A 79 -2.24 -4.94 -6.86
CA VAL A 79 -1.93 -4.79 -5.43
C VAL A 79 -3.00 -3.99 -4.68
N THR A 80 -3.59 -2.99 -5.35
CA THR A 80 -4.70 -2.21 -4.80
C THR A 80 -5.95 -3.07 -4.65
N ILE A 81 -6.30 -3.87 -5.66
CA ILE A 81 -7.43 -4.82 -5.61
C ILE A 81 -7.23 -5.82 -4.49
N ALA A 82 -6.03 -6.41 -4.36
CA ALA A 82 -5.71 -7.33 -3.27
C ALA A 82 -5.88 -6.66 -1.89
N GLY A 83 -5.48 -5.40 -1.76
CA GLY A 83 -5.70 -4.61 -0.56
C GLY A 83 -7.18 -4.37 -0.24
N LEU A 84 -7.99 -4.03 -1.25
CA LEU A 84 -9.44 -3.85 -1.08
C LEU A 84 -10.14 -5.16 -0.71
N VAL A 85 -9.74 -6.28 -1.31
CA VAL A 85 -10.25 -7.61 -0.96
C VAL A 85 -9.91 -7.97 0.48
N ALA A 86 -8.69 -7.67 0.95
CA ALA A 86 -8.34 -7.85 2.35
C ALA A 86 -9.19 -6.98 3.28
N ILE A 87 -9.46 -5.72 2.93
CA ILE A 87 -10.38 -4.87 3.69
C ILE A 87 -11.79 -5.45 3.69
N LEU A 88 -12.29 -5.93 2.55
CA LEU A 88 -13.61 -6.55 2.47
C LEU A 88 -13.72 -7.74 3.43
N TYR A 89 -12.73 -8.64 3.43
CA TYR A 89 -12.67 -9.76 4.38
C TYR A 89 -12.63 -9.30 5.84
N SER A 90 -12.02 -8.15 6.14
CA SER A 90 -12.06 -7.60 7.50
C SER A 90 -13.47 -7.21 7.96
N LEU A 91 -14.36 -6.86 7.03
CA LEU A 91 -15.73 -6.44 7.31
C LEU A 91 -16.71 -7.62 7.38
N GLU A 92 -16.42 -8.71 6.67
CA GLU A 92 -17.27 -9.92 6.65
C GLU A 92 -17.26 -10.68 7.99
N GLY A 93 -16.30 -10.40 8.89
CA GLY A 93 -16.36 -10.84 10.29
C GLY A 93 -16.18 -12.35 10.51
N THR A 94 -15.42 -13.04 9.65
CA THR A 94 -15.03 -14.45 9.83
C THR A 94 -14.29 -14.72 11.13
#